data_AF-A0A356UA79-F1
#
_entry.id   AF-A0A356UA79-F1
#
_cell.length_a   1.000
_cell.length_b   1.000
_cell.length_c   1.000
_cell.angle_alpha   90.00
_cell.angle_beta   90.00
_cell.angle_gamma   90.00
#
_symmetry.space_group_name_H-M   'P 1'
#
loop_
_entity.id
_entity.type
_entity.pdbx_description
1 polymer ?
#
loop_
_entity_poly.entity_id
_entity_poly.type
_entity_poly.pdbx_seq_one_letter_code
_entity_poly.pdbx_strand_id
1 'polypeptide(L)' 'MFLGEYQHSLDAKGRITIPARFRDQLGEKFVATKGLDNCIFLY' A
#
# COMPACT_ATOMS: atom_id res chain seq x y z
N MET A 1 -2.02 3.73 -13.25
CA MET A 1 -2.98 4.45 -12.38
C MET A 1 -3.44 3.52 -11.28
N PHE A 2 -3.27 3.92 -10.02
CA PHE A 2 -3.75 3.17 -8.86
C PHE A 2 -5.22 3.54 -8.60
N LEU A 3 -6.16 2.64 -8.93
CA LEU A 3 -7.58 2.88 -8.72
C LEU A 3 -8.24 1.64 -8.11
N GLY A 4 -9.11 1.87 -7.13
CA GLY A 4 -9.98 0.89 -6.50
C GLY A 4 -9.64 0.65 -5.03
N GLU A 5 -10.61 0.10 -4.30
CA GLU A 5 -10.56 -0.10 -2.86
C GLU A 5 -10.35 -1.57 -2.51
N TYR A 6 -9.55 -1.82 -1.47
CA TYR A 6 -9.26 -3.16 -0.97
C TYR A 6 -9.21 -3.16 0.55
N GLN A 7 -9.91 -4.10 1.16
CA GLN A 7 -9.80 -4.36 2.59
C GLN A 7 -8.73 -5.43 2.84
N HIS A 8 -7.75 -5.09 3.67
CA HIS A 8 -6.70 -6.00 4.10
C HIS A 8 -6.58 -5.97 5.62
N SER A 9 -6.36 -7.13 6.22
CA SER A 9 -5.92 -7.21 7.60
C SER A 9 -4.42 -6.95 7.71
N LEU A 10 -4.01 -6.40 8.85
CA LEU A 10 -2.60 -6.35 9.25
C LEU A 10 -2.16 -7.72 9.74
N ASP A 11 -0.99 -8.15 9.32
CA ASP A 11 -0.36 -9.33 9.90
C ASP A 11 0.21 -9.05 11.31
N ALA A 12 0.65 -10.11 12.00
CA ALA A 12 1.24 -10.00 13.34
C ALA A 12 2.51 -9.14 13.42
N LYS A 13 3.09 -8.77 12.28
CA LYS A 13 4.29 -7.92 12.17
C LYS A 13 3.97 -6.53 11.61
N GLY A 14 2.69 -6.19 11.49
CA GLY A 14 2.24 -4.88 11.01
C GLY A 14 2.41 -4.69 9.49
N ARG A 15 2.45 -5.77 8.70
CA ARG A 15 2.56 -5.69 7.24
C ARG A 15 1.18 -5.78 6.59
N ILE A 16 1.06 -5.16 5.41
CA ILE A 16 -0.10 -5.25 4.52
C ILE A 16 0.37 -5.85 3.21
N THR A 17 -0.44 -6.74 2.63
CA THR A 17 -0.16 -7.31 1.30
C THR A 17 -0.64 -6.35 0.22
N ILE A 18 0.25 -5.91 -0.67
CA ILE A 18 -0.12 -5.07 -1.81
C ILE A 18 -0.85 -5.93 -2.87
N PRO A 19 -2.03 -5.49 -3.34
CA PRO A 19 -2.77 -6.15 -4.43
C PRO A 19 -1.89 -6.39 -5.66
N ALA A 20 -2.02 -7.58 -6.28
CA ALA A 20 -1.16 -8.00 -7.39
C ALA A 20 -1.13 -6.97 -8.54
N ARG A 21 -2.30 -6.38 -8.87
CA ARG A 21 -2.43 -5.37 -9.94
C ARG A 21 -1.60 -4.09 -9.74
N PHE A 22 -1.17 -3.82 -8.50
CA PHE A 22 -0.41 -2.61 -8.18
C PHE A 22 1.09 -2.90 -8.09
N ARG A 23 1.52 -4.16 -7.99
CA ARG A 23 2.93 -4.52 -7.81
C ARG A 23 3.79 -4.09 -9.00
N ASP A 24 3.30 -4.29 -10.22
CA ASP A 24 4.05 -3.93 -11.43
C ASP A 24 4.23 -2.41 -11.58
N GLN A 25 3.23 -1.61 -11.17
CA GLN A 25 3.30 -0.15 -11.24
C GLN A 25 4.08 0.47 -10.08
N LEU A 26 4.03 -0.14 -8.88
CA LEU A 26 4.75 0.34 -7.70
C LEU A 26 6.24 -0.06 -7.74
N GLY A 27 6.55 -1.17 -8.41
CA GLY A 27 7.90 -1.71 -8.52
C GLY A 27 8.40 -2.39 -7.24
N GLU A 28 9.65 -2.83 -7.27
CA GLU A 28 10.28 -3.53 -6.14
C GLU A 28 10.64 -2.62 -4.96
N LYS A 29 10.79 -1.32 -5.22
CA LYS A 29 11.15 -0.30 -4.23
C LYS A 29 10.22 0.88 -4.36
N PHE A 30 9.67 1.30 -3.23
CA PHE A 30 8.77 2.43 -3.12
C PHE A 30 8.97 3.10 -1.75
N VAL A 31 8.43 4.29 -1.61
CA VAL A 31 8.50 5.08 -0.38
C VAL A 31 7.13 5.06 0.30
N ALA A 32 7.13 4.78 1.60
CA ALA A 32 5.95 4.93 2.44
C ALA A 32 6.10 6.19 3.31
N THR A 33 5.07 7.02 3.36
CA THR A 33 5.05 8.23 4.20
C THR A 33 3.72 8.40 4.90
N LYS A 34 3.72 9.14 6.01
CA LYS A 34 2.47 9.52 6.70
C LYS A 34 1.74 10.57 5.84
N GLY A 35 0.52 10.24 5.47
CA GLY A 35 -0.40 11.14 4.77
C GLY A 35 -1.27 11.92 5.75
N LEU A 36 -2.34 12.48 5.21
CA LEU A 36 -3.39 13.15 5.98
C LEU A 36 -4.30 12.10 6.65
N ASP A 37 -5.06 12.53 7.66
CA ASP A 37 -6.14 11.74 8.29
C ASP A 37 -5.71 10.34 8.75
N ASN A 38 -4.52 10.23 9.37
CA ASN A 38 -3.94 8.96 9.84
C ASN A 38 -3.76 7.89 8.74
N CYS A 39 -3.64 8.31 7.49
CA CYS A 39 -3.38 7.41 6.36
C CYS A 39 -1.87 7.28 6.09
N ILE A 40 -1.51 6.21 5.37
CA ILE A 40 -0.15 6.02 4.81
C ILE A 40 -0.26 6.16 3.30
N PHE A 41 0.60 6.98 2.70
CA PHE A 41 0.72 7.13 1.25
C PHE A 41 1.94 6.35 0.75
N LEU A 42 1.81 5.76 -0.43
CA LEU A 42 2.85 5.00 -1.11
C LEU A 42 3.20 5.68 -2.44
N TYR A 43 4.50 5.81 -2.74
CA TYR A 43 5.04 6.43 -3.95
C TYR A 43 6.10 5.56 -4.60
#